data_AF-A0A834NE28-F1
#
_entry.id   AF-A0A834NE28-F1
#
_cell.length_a   1.000
_cell.length_b   1.000
_cell.length_c   1.000
_cell.angle_alpha   90.00
_cell.angle_beta   90.00
_cell.angle_gamma   90.00
#
_symmetry.space_group_name_H-M   'P 1'
#
loop_
_entity.id
_entity.type
_entity.pdbx_description
1 polymer ?
#
loop_
_entity_poly.entity_id
_entity_poly.type
_entity_poly.pdbx_seq_one_letter_code
_entity_poly.pdbx_strand_id
1 'polypeptide(L)'
;MDRMSRMMLEHIYEAVVDSGINPECIRGIICIYRNKFLQFRSHLVLTNGFGITCCSRDMMAQNILFWLGVTKPSYVIDTGCSSSFYAVVHAYQAIRRAIMRLLLDQIFASTHTVLNQDGRCKIFDENANGYIHSEGISVAFLQKAKTAKRIYATIIHMKTNCDDYKEEGITFPSNKMQSTLFKESYDECNVSTTCIPYIEGHGTGTRVDDHEELNVIDHIFTNCKANLLKIGSIILNIGHTEGTSGIYSIDNTIILMELGLIPPNINFNRPPKNLKAHLEGQIEVVIQQTSLIIDCIDINSSGFGGANAHVLLKSNPKIKLNNRLPDDDLPKFVAILRRV
;
A
#
# COMPACT_ATOMS: atom_id res chain seq x y z
N MET A 1 21.11 -14.88 -9.32
CA MET A 1 19.76 -14.31 -9.16
C MET A 1 19.85 -13.09 -8.29
N ASP A 2 19.20 -11.99 -8.68
CA ASP A 2 19.15 -10.73 -7.93
C ASP A 2 18.65 -10.95 -6.47
N ARG A 3 19.13 -10.15 -5.51
CA ARG A 3 18.77 -10.31 -4.08
C ARG A 3 17.26 -10.20 -3.89
N MET A 4 16.68 -9.22 -4.55
CA MET A 4 15.24 -9.01 -4.71
C MET A 4 14.48 -10.26 -5.13
N SER A 5 14.96 -10.91 -6.19
CA SER A 5 14.28 -12.06 -6.76
C SER A 5 14.28 -13.25 -5.80
N ARG A 6 15.33 -13.40 -4.97
CA ARG A 6 15.42 -14.43 -3.92
C ARG A 6 14.42 -14.18 -2.79
N MET A 7 14.51 -13.04 -2.12
CA MET A 7 13.64 -12.73 -0.98
C MET A 7 12.18 -12.78 -1.38
N MET A 8 11.89 -12.37 -2.60
CA MET A 8 10.52 -12.27 -3.03
C MET A 8 9.93 -13.63 -3.47
N LEU A 9 10.75 -14.65 -3.78
CA LEU A 9 10.27 -16.04 -3.87
C LEU A 9 9.89 -16.55 -2.47
N GLU A 10 10.68 -16.25 -1.46
CA GLU A 10 10.43 -16.63 -0.06
C GLU A 10 9.13 -15.99 0.44
N HIS A 11 8.97 -14.67 0.31
CA HIS A 11 7.78 -13.97 0.78
C HIS A 11 6.48 -14.35 0.02
N ILE A 12 6.56 -14.75 -1.25
CA ILE A 12 5.38 -15.35 -1.91
C ILE A 12 5.01 -16.67 -1.27
N TYR A 13 6.00 -17.53 -1.08
CA TYR A 13 5.74 -18.83 -0.49
C TYR A 13 5.09 -18.65 0.89
N GLU A 14 5.62 -17.74 1.70
CA GLU A 14 5.07 -17.34 3.00
C GLU A 14 3.64 -16.82 2.89
N ALA A 15 3.36 -15.85 2.01
CA ALA A 15 2.03 -15.28 1.83
C ALA A 15 0.99 -16.32 1.36
N VAL A 16 1.40 -17.26 0.49
CA VAL A 16 0.51 -18.32 0.02
C VAL A 16 0.18 -19.30 1.15
N VAL A 17 1.19 -19.74 1.90
CA VAL A 17 0.98 -20.63 3.04
C VAL A 17 0.15 -19.94 4.12
N ASP A 18 0.41 -18.66 4.38
CA ASP A 18 -0.35 -17.84 5.33
C ASP A 18 -1.83 -17.68 4.94
N SER A 19 -2.12 -17.61 3.63
CA SER A 19 -3.49 -17.62 3.10
C SER A 19 -4.25 -18.94 3.34
N GLY A 20 -3.54 -19.99 3.80
CA GLY A 20 -4.07 -21.34 4.01
C GLY A 20 -4.21 -22.17 2.74
N ILE A 21 -3.54 -21.78 1.66
CA ILE A 21 -3.58 -22.46 0.36
C ILE A 21 -2.28 -23.23 0.14
N ASN A 22 -2.37 -24.44 -0.41
CA ASN A 22 -1.19 -25.16 -0.89
C ASN A 22 -0.59 -24.40 -2.11
N PRO A 23 0.71 -24.06 -2.12
CA PRO A 23 1.38 -23.44 -3.26
C PRO A 23 1.14 -24.13 -4.62
N GLU A 24 0.99 -25.45 -4.66
CA GLU A 24 0.65 -26.20 -5.88
C GLU A 24 -0.75 -25.87 -6.43
N CYS A 25 -1.63 -25.29 -5.61
CA CYS A 25 -3.00 -24.93 -5.95
C CYS A 25 -3.16 -23.47 -6.41
N ILE A 26 -2.05 -22.73 -6.57
CA ILE A 26 -2.07 -21.36 -7.10
C ILE A 26 -2.54 -21.38 -8.56
N ARG A 27 -3.57 -20.59 -8.86
CA ARG A 27 -4.15 -20.48 -10.21
C ARG A 27 -4.25 -19.04 -10.68
N GLY A 28 -3.46 -18.14 -10.09
CA GLY A 28 -3.65 -16.69 -10.16
C GLY A 28 -2.60 -15.89 -10.92
N ILE A 29 -2.93 -14.62 -11.13
CA ILE A 29 -2.06 -13.60 -11.75
C ILE A 29 -1.04 -13.11 -10.72
N ILE A 30 0.19 -12.81 -11.16
CA ILE A 30 1.23 -12.19 -10.35
C ILE A 30 1.54 -10.79 -10.89
N CYS A 31 1.28 -9.76 -10.09
CA CYS A 31 1.66 -8.37 -10.40
C CYS A 31 2.90 -8.01 -9.58
N ILE A 32 3.89 -7.34 -10.17
CA ILE A 32 5.15 -6.95 -9.51
C ILE A 32 5.50 -5.51 -9.81
N TYR A 33 6.16 -4.83 -8.87
CA TYR A 33 6.89 -3.59 -9.11
C TYR A 33 8.37 -3.78 -8.77
N ARG A 34 9.22 -2.97 -9.42
CA ARG A 34 10.63 -2.73 -9.06
C ARG A 34 11.02 -1.33 -9.52
N ASN A 35 11.43 -0.44 -8.60
CA ASN A 35 12.04 0.83 -9.01
C ASN A 35 13.46 0.61 -9.58
N LYS A 36 13.89 1.61 -10.33
CA LYS A 36 15.11 1.76 -11.10
C LYS A 36 16.34 1.44 -10.25
N PHE A 37 17.17 0.53 -10.76
CA PHE A 37 18.52 0.94 -11.14
C PHE A 37 19.00 0.09 -12.33
N LEU A 38 19.14 0.75 -13.48
CA LEU A 38 19.69 0.19 -14.71
C LEU A 38 21.21 -0.09 -14.61
N GLN A 39 21.93 0.41 -13.59
CA GLN A 39 23.40 0.26 -13.57
C GLN A 39 23.91 -1.15 -13.26
N PHE A 40 23.12 -2.03 -12.63
CA PHE A 40 23.55 -3.43 -12.51
C PHE A 40 23.41 -4.20 -13.83
N ARG A 41 22.70 -3.67 -14.85
CA ARG A 41 22.60 -4.32 -16.17
C ARG A 41 23.90 -4.24 -16.96
N SER A 42 24.71 -3.20 -16.82
CA SER A 42 25.94 -3.08 -17.60
C SER A 42 27.02 -4.08 -17.15
N HIS A 43 27.16 -4.36 -15.85
CA HIS A 43 28.21 -5.27 -15.37
C HIS A 43 27.83 -6.76 -15.35
N LEU A 44 26.57 -7.13 -15.09
CA LEU A 44 26.16 -8.54 -14.97
C LEU A 44 25.79 -9.20 -16.31
N VAL A 45 25.28 -8.43 -17.29
CA VAL A 45 25.00 -8.97 -18.63
C VAL A 45 26.31 -9.33 -19.34
N LEU A 46 27.38 -8.56 -19.11
CA LEU A 46 28.68 -8.75 -19.75
C LEU A 46 29.51 -9.91 -19.19
N THR A 47 29.14 -10.50 -18.05
CA THR A 47 30.03 -11.45 -17.33
C THR A 47 29.64 -12.93 -17.44
N ASN A 48 28.38 -13.30 -17.70
CA ASN A 48 27.96 -14.71 -17.69
C ASN A 48 26.71 -15.05 -18.54
N GLY A 49 26.16 -14.15 -19.36
CA GLY A 49 24.96 -14.44 -20.19
C GLY A 49 23.63 -14.64 -19.41
N PHE A 50 23.66 -15.05 -18.14
CA PHE A 50 22.50 -15.17 -17.24
C PHE A 50 22.05 -13.85 -16.62
N GLY A 51 22.76 -12.74 -16.87
CA GLY A 51 22.39 -11.43 -16.32
C GLY A 51 20.97 -10.99 -16.73
N ILE A 52 20.54 -11.34 -17.94
CA ILE A 52 19.20 -11.00 -18.43
C ILE A 52 18.13 -11.80 -17.68
N THR A 53 18.30 -13.11 -17.51
CA THR A 53 17.32 -13.97 -16.81
C THR A 53 17.28 -13.73 -15.30
N CYS A 54 18.39 -13.28 -14.72
CA CYS A 54 18.49 -13.03 -13.28
C CYS A 54 18.06 -11.62 -12.85
N CYS A 55 18.20 -10.61 -13.72
CA CYS A 55 18.13 -9.21 -13.30
C CYS A 55 17.18 -8.35 -14.14
N SER A 56 16.63 -8.84 -15.24
CA SER A 56 15.64 -8.06 -16.00
C SER A 56 14.31 -7.95 -15.25
N ARG A 57 13.63 -6.82 -15.46
CA ARG A 57 12.39 -6.45 -14.80
C ARG A 57 11.32 -7.53 -15.01
N ASP A 58 11.10 -7.94 -16.25
CA ASP A 58 10.09 -8.94 -16.61
C ASP A 58 10.39 -10.32 -16.00
N MET A 59 11.68 -10.66 -15.87
CA MET A 59 12.10 -11.93 -15.27
C MET A 59 11.81 -12.02 -13.78
N MET A 60 11.56 -10.90 -13.07
CA MET A 60 11.08 -10.98 -11.70
C MET A 60 9.73 -11.69 -11.62
N ALA A 61 8.83 -11.41 -12.56
CA ALA A 61 7.52 -12.05 -12.63
C ALA A 61 7.62 -13.47 -13.16
N GLN A 62 8.39 -13.65 -14.24
CA GLN A 62 8.51 -14.93 -14.91
C GLN A 62 9.26 -15.98 -14.10
N ASN A 63 10.31 -15.60 -13.35
CA ASN A 63 11.04 -16.55 -12.50
C ASN A 63 10.15 -17.16 -11.43
N ILE A 64 9.18 -16.42 -10.91
CA ILE A 64 8.24 -16.96 -9.91
C ILE A 64 7.29 -17.96 -10.55
N LEU A 65 6.68 -17.60 -11.68
CA LEU A 65 5.78 -18.50 -12.37
C LEU A 65 6.51 -19.79 -12.73
N PHE A 66 7.75 -19.68 -13.17
CA PHE A 66 8.64 -20.81 -13.43
C PHE A 66 8.84 -21.66 -12.16
N TRP A 67 9.22 -21.06 -11.03
CA TRP A 67 9.44 -21.78 -9.77
C TRP A 67 8.16 -22.39 -9.17
N LEU A 68 7.02 -21.74 -9.31
CA LEU A 68 5.72 -22.21 -8.81
C LEU A 68 5.02 -23.16 -9.79
N GLY A 69 5.55 -23.35 -11.01
CA GLY A 69 4.90 -24.13 -12.06
C GLY A 69 3.56 -23.55 -12.54
N VAL A 70 3.36 -22.23 -12.42
CA VAL A 70 2.08 -21.55 -12.70
C VAL A 70 2.05 -21.03 -14.15
N THR A 71 1.06 -21.45 -14.92
CA THR A 71 0.89 -21.07 -16.34
C THR A 71 -0.06 -19.89 -16.56
N LYS A 72 -0.02 -18.89 -15.66
CA LYS A 72 -0.94 -17.74 -15.66
C LYS A 72 -0.25 -16.46 -16.10
N PRO A 73 -1.00 -15.42 -16.50
CA PRO A 73 -0.39 -14.14 -16.84
C PRO A 73 0.37 -13.55 -15.64
N SER A 74 1.52 -12.95 -15.91
CA SER A 74 2.23 -12.10 -14.97
C SER A 74 2.67 -10.82 -15.65
N TYR A 75 2.72 -9.74 -14.88
CA TYR A 75 3.06 -8.42 -15.39
C TYR A 75 3.86 -7.65 -14.35
N VAL A 76 4.74 -6.77 -14.85
CA VAL A 76 5.36 -5.74 -14.04
C VAL A 76 4.67 -4.41 -14.33
N ILE A 77 4.22 -3.73 -13.29
CA ILE A 77 3.56 -2.43 -13.37
C ILE A 77 4.52 -1.39 -12.79
N ASP A 78 4.64 -0.21 -13.41
CA ASP A 78 5.45 0.91 -12.93
C ASP A 78 4.68 2.21 -13.17
N THR A 79 4.09 2.74 -12.09
CA THR A 79 3.36 4.02 -12.05
C THR A 79 3.99 4.97 -11.02
N GLY A 80 5.29 4.80 -10.72
CA GLY A 80 5.96 5.51 -9.63
C GLY A 80 5.49 5.04 -8.25
N CYS A 81 5.27 5.97 -7.32
CA CYS A 81 4.94 5.66 -5.93
C CYS A 81 3.62 4.88 -5.76
N SER A 82 2.69 4.97 -6.72
CA SER A 82 1.40 4.26 -6.68
C SER A 82 1.43 2.85 -7.27
N SER A 83 2.61 2.34 -7.67
CA SER A 83 2.72 1.06 -8.40
C SER A 83 2.10 -0.11 -7.65
N SER A 84 2.19 -0.11 -6.30
CA SER A 84 1.49 -1.08 -5.43
C SER A 84 0.02 -1.15 -5.75
N PHE A 85 -0.61 0.01 -5.74
CA PHE A 85 -2.05 0.11 -5.80
C PHE A 85 -2.55 -0.22 -7.19
N TYR A 86 -1.87 0.23 -8.24
CA TYR A 86 -2.22 -0.23 -9.58
C TYR A 86 -2.12 -1.76 -9.70
N ALA A 87 -1.10 -2.38 -9.11
CA ALA A 87 -1.03 -3.84 -9.03
C ALA A 87 -2.20 -4.47 -8.26
N VAL A 88 -2.65 -3.86 -7.14
CA VAL A 88 -3.83 -4.34 -6.40
C VAL A 88 -5.09 -4.18 -7.26
N VAL A 89 -5.30 -3.03 -7.90
CA VAL A 89 -6.47 -2.76 -8.76
C VAL A 89 -6.56 -3.78 -9.87
N HIS A 90 -5.46 -4.02 -10.58
CA HIS A 90 -5.43 -5.04 -11.64
C HIS A 90 -5.73 -6.43 -11.09
N ALA A 91 -5.17 -6.79 -9.94
CA ALA A 91 -5.47 -8.06 -9.28
C ALA A 91 -6.95 -8.16 -8.87
N TYR A 92 -7.50 -7.09 -8.27
CA TYR A 92 -8.88 -6.96 -7.81
C TYR A 92 -9.88 -7.13 -8.97
N GLN A 93 -9.66 -6.43 -10.09
CA GLN A 93 -10.47 -6.54 -11.30
C GLN A 93 -10.40 -7.93 -11.93
N ALA A 94 -9.25 -8.62 -11.82
CA ALA A 94 -9.02 -9.91 -12.46
C ALA A 94 -9.44 -11.15 -11.61
N ILE A 95 -10.05 -10.96 -10.44
CA ILE A 95 -10.21 -12.03 -9.44
C ILE A 95 -10.96 -13.29 -9.95
N ARG A 96 -10.19 -14.39 -10.06
CA ARG A 96 -10.57 -15.79 -9.72
C ARG A 96 -9.77 -16.31 -8.52
N ARG A 97 -8.46 -16.03 -8.47
CA ARG A 97 -7.50 -16.00 -7.33
C ARG A 97 -6.31 -15.18 -7.87
N ALA A 98 -5.78 -14.18 -7.19
CA ALA A 98 -4.64 -13.38 -7.70
C ALA A 98 -3.61 -13.17 -6.57
N ILE A 99 -2.32 -13.23 -6.89
CA ILE A 99 -1.24 -12.94 -5.94
C ILE A 99 -0.67 -11.58 -6.34
N MET A 100 -0.72 -10.61 -5.45
CA MET A 100 -0.06 -9.36 -5.69
C MET A 100 1.29 -9.33 -4.97
N ARG A 101 2.33 -8.92 -5.69
CA ARG A 101 3.69 -8.88 -5.20
C ARG A 101 4.29 -7.51 -5.46
N LEU A 102 5.16 -7.07 -4.58
CA LEU A 102 5.71 -5.73 -4.72
C LEU A 102 7.03 -5.58 -3.98
N LEU A 103 8.00 -4.95 -4.65
CA LEU A 103 9.32 -4.78 -4.10
C LEU A 103 9.99 -3.50 -4.58
N LEU A 104 10.79 -2.95 -3.69
CA LEU A 104 11.79 -1.94 -3.95
C LEU A 104 13.16 -2.41 -3.45
N ASP A 105 14.23 -2.21 -4.22
CA ASP A 105 15.61 -2.28 -3.71
C ASP A 105 16.56 -1.37 -4.51
N GLN A 106 17.53 -0.88 -3.73
CA GLN A 106 18.69 -0.04 -3.97
C GLN A 106 18.54 1.48 -4.08
N ILE A 107 18.89 2.10 -2.95
CA ILE A 107 19.33 3.49 -2.80
C ILE A 107 20.51 3.80 -3.73
N PHE A 108 20.25 4.65 -4.70
CA PHE A 108 21.25 5.59 -5.19
C PHE A 108 20.74 6.97 -4.86
N ALA A 109 21.61 7.82 -4.29
CA ALA A 109 21.30 9.20 -3.98
C ALA A 109 20.60 9.85 -5.17
N SER A 110 19.28 9.96 -5.11
CA SER A 110 18.53 10.66 -6.12
C SER A 110 18.98 12.11 -6.02
N THR A 111 19.43 12.67 -7.12
CA THR A 111 19.58 14.13 -7.31
C THR A 111 18.21 14.83 -7.31
N HIS A 112 17.15 14.18 -6.81
CA HIS A 112 15.81 14.71 -6.69
C HIS A 112 15.72 15.58 -5.43
N THR A 113 15.26 16.81 -5.64
CA THR A 113 15.07 17.89 -4.65
C THR A 113 14.00 17.62 -3.59
N VAL A 114 13.43 16.41 -3.55
CA VAL A 114 12.35 16.00 -2.64
C VAL A 114 12.81 15.14 -1.46
N LEU A 115 14.12 14.84 -1.39
CA LEU A 115 14.71 14.19 -0.22
C LEU A 115 14.86 15.18 0.94
N ASN A 116 14.47 14.74 2.13
CA ASN A 116 14.73 15.50 3.33
C ASN A 116 16.20 15.36 3.77
N GLN A 117 16.84 16.49 4.09
CA GLN A 117 18.22 16.57 4.60
C GLN A 117 18.37 16.21 6.08
N ASP A 118 17.32 16.38 6.90
CA ASP A 118 17.38 16.09 8.34
C ASP A 118 17.06 14.63 8.70
N GLY A 119 16.77 13.81 7.68
CA GLY A 119 16.51 12.39 7.84
C GLY A 119 15.23 12.08 8.61
N ARG A 120 14.20 12.93 8.54
CA ARG A 120 12.88 12.71 9.16
C ARG A 120 11.74 12.97 8.18
N CYS A 121 10.72 12.12 8.14
CA CYS A 121 9.47 12.47 7.46
C CYS A 121 8.61 13.31 8.43
N LYS A 122 8.20 14.51 8.03
CA LYS A 122 7.34 15.42 8.83
C LYS A 122 5.96 15.55 8.18
N ILE A 123 5.29 14.41 8.08
CA ILE A 123 4.04 14.29 7.34
C ILE A 123 2.97 15.19 7.96
N PHE A 124 2.32 15.99 7.13
CA PHE A 124 1.27 16.96 7.47
C PHE A 124 1.71 18.11 8.39
N ASP A 125 3.01 18.26 8.68
CA ASP A 125 3.53 19.39 9.47
C ASP A 125 3.79 20.63 8.59
N GLU A 126 3.61 21.83 9.15
CA GLU A 126 3.99 23.10 8.49
C GLU A 126 5.44 23.10 7.97
N ASN A 127 6.35 22.37 8.61
CA ASN A 127 7.76 22.29 8.25
C ASN A 127 8.11 21.05 7.40
N ALA A 128 7.12 20.39 6.80
CA ALA A 128 7.29 19.35 5.79
C ALA A 128 8.28 19.80 4.70
N ASN A 129 9.35 19.02 4.49
CA ASN A 129 10.45 19.41 3.61
C ASN A 129 11.04 18.23 2.81
N GLY A 130 10.25 17.17 2.63
CA GLY A 130 10.61 15.97 1.88
C GLY A 130 10.41 14.69 2.69
N TYR A 131 10.69 13.57 2.04
CA TYR A 131 10.71 12.25 2.67
C TYR A 131 12.11 11.68 2.77
N ILE A 132 12.22 10.62 3.57
CA ILE A 132 13.36 9.71 3.60
C ILE A 132 13.05 8.54 2.68
N HIS A 133 14.02 8.13 1.86
CA HIS A 133 13.92 6.88 1.10
C HIS A 133 14.01 5.67 2.01
N SER A 134 13.21 4.66 1.71
CA SER A 134 13.25 3.36 2.39
C SER A 134 13.08 2.23 1.39
N GLU A 135 13.44 1.03 1.78
CA GLU A 135 13.33 -0.18 0.97
C GLU A 135 12.36 -1.15 1.65
N GLY A 136 11.65 -1.95 0.86
CA GLY A 136 10.66 -2.86 1.42
C GLY A 136 10.14 -3.89 0.44
N ILE A 137 9.77 -5.05 0.98
CA ILE A 137 9.08 -6.13 0.27
C ILE A 137 7.75 -6.35 0.97
N SER A 138 6.66 -6.37 0.20
CA SER A 138 5.39 -6.87 0.70
C SER A 138 4.68 -7.68 -0.37
N VAL A 139 3.99 -8.73 0.09
CA VAL A 139 3.25 -9.67 -0.76
C VAL A 139 1.89 -9.89 -0.13
N ALA A 140 0.84 -9.65 -0.93
CA ALA A 140 -0.53 -9.87 -0.52
C ALA A 140 -1.19 -10.95 -1.39
N PHE A 141 -1.95 -11.83 -0.75
CA PHE A 141 -2.69 -12.89 -1.42
C PHE A 141 -4.18 -12.52 -1.52
N LEU A 142 -4.66 -12.27 -2.74
CA LEU A 142 -6.02 -11.81 -2.99
C LEU A 142 -6.90 -12.94 -3.53
N GLN A 143 -8.04 -13.16 -2.87
CA GLN A 143 -8.91 -14.29 -3.17
C GLN A 143 -10.39 -13.95 -2.97
N LYS A 144 -11.27 -14.72 -3.65
CA LYS A 144 -12.70 -14.62 -3.41
C LYS A 144 -13.00 -15.11 -2.00
N ALA A 145 -13.75 -14.30 -1.23
CA ALA A 145 -14.15 -14.62 0.14
C ALA A 145 -14.73 -16.05 0.26
N LYS A 146 -15.58 -16.46 -0.69
CA LYS A 146 -16.21 -17.80 -0.71
C LYS A 146 -15.23 -18.99 -0.70
N THR A 147 -13.99 -18.80 -1.14
CA THR A 147 -12.96 -19.85 -1.16
C THR A 147 -11.80 -19.57 -0.21
N ALA A 148 -11.84 -18.43 0.49
CA ALA A 148 -10.75 -18.00 1.36
C ALA A 148 -10.71 -18.85 2.63
N LYS A 149 -9.52 -19.33 2.99
CA LYS A 149 -9.28 -19.99 4.28
C LYS A 149 -8.96 -18.98 5.38
N ARG A 150 -8.42 -17.82 5.00
CA ARG A 150 -8.12 -16.68 5.86
C ARG A 150 -8.49 -15.39 5.12
N ILE A 151 -9.08 -14.45 5.86
CA ILE A 151 -9.40 -13.10 5.39
C ILE A 151 -8.93 -12.13 6.47
N TYR A 152 -7.99 -11.26 6.10
CA TYR A 152 -7.52 -10.17 6.97
C TYR A 152 -8.46 -8.96 6.90
N ALA A 153 -8.82 -8.58 5.68
CA ALA A 153 -9.74 -7.48 5.39
C ALA A 153 -10.41 -7.73 4.03
N THR A 154 -11.44 -6.95 3.72
CA THR A 154 -12.16 -6.99 2.45
C THR A 154 -12.01 -5.67 1.71
N ILE A 155 -11.50 -5.70 0.49
CA ILE A 155 -11.51 -4.52 -0.39
C ILE A 155 -12.97 -4.28 -0.81
N ILE A 156 -13.57 -3.19 -0.33
CA ILE A 156 -14.93 -2.76 -0.71
C ILE A 156 -14.90 -2.21 -2.13
N HIS A 157 -13.92 -1.36 -2.39
CA HIS A 157 -13.74 -0.71 -3.66
C HIS A 157 -12.28 -0.29 -3.83
N MET A 158 -11.83 -0.26 -5.07
CA MET A 158 -10.52 0.27 -5.41
C MET A 158 -10.55 0.87 -6.80
N LYS A 159 -9.99 2.07 -6.94
CA LYS A 159 -10.03 2.83 -8.18
C LYS A 159 -8.73 3.57 -8.42
N THR A 160 -8.45 3.84 -9.69
CA THR A 160 -7.28 4.60 -10.15
C THR A 160 -7.72 5.66 -11.14
N ASN A 161 -7.03 6.79 -11.18
CA ASN A 161 -7.11 7.77 -12.26
C ASN A 161 -5.76 8.44 -12.51
N CYS A 162 -5.71 9.40 -13.43
CA CYS A 162 -4.49 10.15 -13.71
C CYS A 162 -4.76 11.65 -13.63
N ASP A 163 -3.76 12.40 -13.19
CA ASP A 163 -3.76 13.86 -13.24
C ASP A 163 -3.91 14.36 -14.67
N ASP A 164 -4.60 15.48 -14.81
CA ASP A 164 -4.72 16.23 -16.05
C ASP A 164 -3.49 17.11 -16.31
N TYR A 165 -3.54 17.90 -17.38
CA TYR A 165 -2.54 18.92 -17.64
C TYR A 165 -2.55 19.96 -16.51
N LYS A 166 -1.35 20.31 -16.02
CA LYS A 166 -1.10 21.27 -14.94
C LYS A 166 -0.07 22.29 -15.41
N GLU A 167 -0.31 23.57 -15.16
CA GLU A 167 0.62 24.65 -15.55
C GLU A 167 1.91 24.60 -14.72
N GLU A 168 1.81 24.13 -13.48
CA GLU A 168 2.89 24.00 -12.51
C GLU A 168 3.89 22.88 -12.85
N GLY A 169 3.52 21.99 -13.77
CA GLY A 169 4.35 20.90 -14.27
C GLY A 169 3.87 19.50 -13.90
N ILE A 170 4.54 18.49 -14.47
CA ILE A 170 4.12 17.08 -14.38
C ILE A 170 4.14 16.54 -12.94
N THR A 171 5.04 17.05 -12.09
CA THR A 171 5.25 16.57 -10.73
C THR A 171 4.36 17.23 -9.68
N PHE A 172 3.61 18.27 -10.06
CA PHE A 172 2.67 18.93 -9.15
C PHE A 172 1.41 18.05 -9.01
N PRO A 173 0.83 17.82 -7.83
CA PRO A 173 -0.38 17.00 -7.68
C PRO A 173 -1.65 17.72 -8.18
N SER A 174 -2.57 17.03 -8.87
CA SER A 174 -3.87 17.61 -9.27
C SER A 174 -4.94 17.42 -8.20
N ASN A 175 -5.24 18.48 -7.45
CA ASN A 175 -6.35 18.50 -6.48
C ASN A 175 -7.70 18.10 -7.10
N LYS A 176 -7.94 18.53 -8.33
CA LYS A 176 -9.16 18.23 -9.08
C LYS A 176 -9.28 16.73 -9.37
N MET A 177 -8.21 16.11 -9.85
CA MET A 177 -8.24 14.69 -10.19
C MET A 177 -8.26 13.79 -8.95
N GLN A 178 -7.55 14.16 -7.88
CA GLN A 178 -7.68 13.46 -6.59
C GLN A 178 -9.10 13.58 -6.02
N SER A 179 -9.69 14.77 -6.02
CA SER A 179 -11.08 14.96 -5.57
C SER A 179 -12.08 14.14 -6.39
N THR A 180 -11.86 14.04 -7.70
CA THR A 180 -12.69 13.22 -8.60
C THR A 180 -12.57 11.75 -8.24
N LEU A 181 -11.36 11.27 -7.99
CA LEU A 181 -11.11 9.87 -7.60
C LEU A 181 -11.86 9.50 -6.32
N PHE A 182 -11.80 10.35 -5.29
CA PHE A 182 -12.51 10.16 -4.03
C PHE A 182 -14.03 10.10 -4.26
N LYS A 183 -14.60 11.14 -4.90
CA LYS A 183 -16.05 11.22 -5.15
C LYS A 183 -16.57 10.00 -5.90
N GLU A 184 -15.95 9.66 -7.02
CA GLU A 184 -16.39 8.52 -7.82
C GLU A 184 -16.23 7.20 -7.06
N SER A 185 -15.19 7.04 -6.24
CA SER A 185 -15.00 5.82 -5.45
C SER A 185 -16.11 5.63 -4.41
N TYR A 186 -16.47 6.69 -3.69
CA TYR A 186 -17.55 6.66 -2.71
C TYR A 186 -18.91 6.43 -3.36
N ASP A 187 -19.18 7.12 -4.48
CA ASP A 187 -20.42 6.99 -5.23
C ASP A 187 -20.58 5.56 -5.81
N GLU A 188 -19.53 4.98 -6.39
CA GLU A 188 -19.59 3.64 -7.00
C GLU A 188 -19.80 2.51 -5.99
N CYS A 189 -19.32 2.69 -4.74
CA CYS A 189 -19.44 1.67 -3.71
C CYS A 189 -20.55 1.93 -2.68
N ASN A 190 -21.29 3.05 -2.82
CA ASN A 190 -22.34 3.48 -1.91
C ASN A 190 -21.89 3.55 -0.43
N VAL A 191 -20.66 3.99 -0.17
CA VAL A 191 -20.15 4.21 1.19
C VAL A 191 -20.24 5.71 1.49
N SER A 192 -20.89 6.05 2.60
CA SER A 192 -20.91 7.44 3.07
C SER A 192 -19.56 7.81 3.67
N THR A 193 -19.07 9.01 3.35
CA THR A 193 -17.89 9.62 4.00
C THR A 193 -18.03 9.71 5.51
N THR A 194 -19.26 9.78 6.05
CA THR A 194 -19.53 9.76 7.51
C THR A 194 -19.19 8.42 8.18
N CYS A 195 -19.05 7.34 7.40
CA CYS A 195 -18.68 6.01 7.88
C CYS A 195 -17.16 5.77 7.89
N ILE A 196 -16.35 6.78 7.52
CA ILE A 196 -14.89 6.68 7.46
C ILE A 196 -14.31 7.44 8.64
N PRO A 197 -13.88 6.76 9.71
CA PRO A 197 -13.37 7.41 10.91
C PRO A 197 -11.85 7.67 10.82
N TYR A 198 -11.16 7.08 9.84
CA TYR A 198 -9.72 7.21 9.64
C TYR A 198 -9.34 7.13 8.16
N ILE A 199 -8.40 7.98 7.75
CA ILE A 199 -7.71 7.92 6.45
C ILE A 199 -6.23 7.61 6.69
N GLU A 200 -5.73 6.60 5.98
CA GLU A 200 -4.31 6.37 5.79
C GLU A 200 -3.86 7.17 4.56
N GLY A 201 -3.33 8.37 4.79
CA GLY A 201 -2.91 9.29 3.75
C GLY A 201 -1.65 8.81 3.02
N HIS A 202 -1.46 9.29 1.79
CA HIS A 202 -0.24 9.08 1.05
C HIS A 202 0.94 9.69 1.82
N GLY A 203 0.81 10.94 2.25
CA GLY A 203 1.68 11.56 3.25
C GLY A 203 3.16 11.49 2.88
N THR A 204 3.59 12.22 1.86
CA THR A 204 4.99 12.19 1.43
C THR A 204 5.87 13.07 2.31
N GLY A 205 5.34 13.90 3.20
CA GLY A 205 6.15 14.84 3.96
C GLY A 205 6.73 15.95 3.10
N THR A 206 6.31 16.09 1.84
CA THR A 206 6.64 17.24 1.00
C THR A 206 5.64 18.36 1.27
N ARG A 207 6.11 19.61 1.28
CA ARG A 207 5.27 20.77 1.60
C ARG A 207 4.07 20.92 0.67
N VAL A 208 4.24 20.58 -0.61
CA VAL A 208 3.19 20.74 -1.62
C VAL A 208 2.22 19.56 -1.55
N ASP A 209 2.70 18.33 -1.60
CA ASP A 209 1.80 17.16 -1.67
C ASP A 209 0.95 17.03 -0.41
N ASP A 210 1.54 17.18 0.77
CA ASP A 210 0.80 17.07 2.03
C ASP A 210 -0.27 18.16 2.15
N HIS A 211 0.02 19.38 1.68
CA HIS A 211 -0.95 20.48 1.71
C HIS A 211 -2.11 20.24 0.73
N GLU A 212 -1.80 19.78 -0.48
CA GLU A 212 -2.79 19.49 -1.51
C GLU A 212 -3.65 18.27 -1.14
N GLU A 213 -3.05 17.20 -0.60
CA GLU A 213 -3.77 16.03 -0.08
C GLU A 213 -4.75 16.42 1.03
N LEU A 214 -4.30 17.20 2.03
CA LEU A 214 -5.17 17.66 3.11
C LEU A 214 -6.32 18.55 2.60
N ASN A 215 -6.08 19.39 1.58
CA ASN A 215 -7.13 20.21 0.97
C ASN A 215 -8.18 19.36 0.24
N VAL A 216 -7.76 18.31 -0.46
CA VAL A 216 -8.67 17.37 -1.11
C VAL A 216 -9.54 16.67 -0.07
N ILE A 217 -8.92 16.13 0.99
CA ILE A 217 -9.65 15.45 2.06
C ILE A 217 -10.64 16.42 2.73
N ASP A 218 -10.21 17.64 3.05
CA ASP A 218 -11.10 18.66 3.63
C ASP A 218 -12.32 18.90 2.75
N HIS A 219 -12.12 19.05 1.44
CA HIS A 219 -13.21 19.27 0.49
C HIS A 219 -14.17 18.07 0.36
N ILE A 220 -13.68 16.84 0.47
CA ILE A 220 -14.51 15.63 0.39
C ILE A 220 -15.31 15.42 1.67
N PHE A 221 -14.72 15.76 2.81
CA PHE A 221 -15.29 15.46 4.13
C PHE A 221 -15.98 16.65 4.80
N THR A 222 -16.02 17.85 4.18
CA THR A 222 -16.55 19.11 4.77
C THR A 222 -17.97 19.02 5.36
N ASN A 223 -18.80 18.07 4.90
CA ASN A 223 -20.18 17.90 5.37
C ASN A 223 -20.33 16.86 6.49
N CYS A 224 -19.24 16.23 6.93
CA CYS A 224 -19.23 15.17 7.95
C CYS A 224 -19.17 15.74 9.38
N LYS A 225 -20.15 16.57 9.77
CA LYS A 225 -20.20 17.20 11.11
C LYS A 225 -20.34 16.20 12.28
N ALA A 226 -20.60 14.93 11.99
CA ALA A 226 -20.95 13.93 12.99
C ALA A 226 -19.75 13.33 13.71
N ASN A 227 -18.56 13.28 13.10
CA ASN A 227 -17.35 12.68 13.68
C ASN A 227 -16.08 13.39 13.18
N LEU A 228 -15.13 13.61 14.08
CA LEU A 228 -13.79 14.10 13.77
C LEU A 228 -13.02 13.04 12.95
N LEU A 229 -12.72 13.35 11.69
CA LEU A 229 -11.97 12.48 10.80
C LEU A 229 -10.51 12.43 11.25
N LYS A 230 -9.99 11.23 11.50
CA LYS A 230 -8.57 11.05 11.84
C LYS A 230 -7.75 10.78 10.59
N ILE A 231 -6.53 11.30 10.54
CA ILE A 231 -5.59 11.03 9.45
C ILE A 231 -4.21 10.68 10.00
N GLY A 232 -3.58 9.70 9.35
CA GLY A 232 -2.21 9.29 9.62
C GLY A 232 -1.52 8.78 8.35
N SER A 233 -0.27 8.31 8.48
CA SER A 233 0.44 7.65 7.37
C SER A 233 1.56 6.79 7.92
N ILE A 234 1.74 5.57 7.43
CA ILE A 234 2.84 4.67 7.83
C ILE A 234 4.22 5.21 7.41
N ILE A 235 4.28 6.07 6.38
CA ILE A 235 5.52 6.57 5.78
C ILE A 235 6.38 7.34 6.80
N LEU A 236 5.78 7.90 7.85
CA LEU A 236 6.52 8.55 8.94
C LEU A 236 7.35 7.56 9.77
N ASN A 237 6.89 6.32 9.90
CA ASN A 237 7.55 5.29 10.71
C ASN A 237 8.62 4.54 9.92
N ILE A 238 8.35 4.24 8.65
CA ILE A 238 9.20 3.35 7.85
C ILE A 238 9.97 4.07 6.74
N GLY A 239 9.74 5.37 6.54
CA GLY A 239 10.20 6.09 5.35
C GLY A 239 9.34 5.78 4.12
N HIS A 240 9.63 6.44 3.00
CA HIS A 240 8.86 6.27 1.77
C HIS A 240 9.47 5.14 0.95
N THR A 241 8.76 4.01 0.86
CA THR A 241 9.21 2.81 0.13
C THR A 241 8.82 2.85 -1.35
N GLU A 242 8.74 4.07 -1.90
CA GLU A 242 8.35 4.41 -3.28
C GLU A 242 7.18 3.58 -3.79
N GLY A 243 7.34 2.84 -4.89
CA GLY A 243 6.25 2.05 -5.44
C GLY A 243 5.78 0.90 -4.54
N THR A 244 6.42 0.65 -3.39
CA THR A 244 5.89 -0.22 -2.31
C THR A 244 5.06 0.47 -1.24
N SER A 245 5.00 1.80 -1.23
CA SER A 245 4.35 2.55 -0.14
C SER A 245 2.87 2.19 0.01
N GLY A 246 2.14 2.04 -1.11
CA GLY A 246 0.72 1.71 -1.07
C GLY A 246 0.44 0.38 -0.36
N ILE A 247 1.13 -0.71 -0.69
CA ILE A 247 0.85 -2.00 -0.04
C ILE A 247 1.22 -1.97 1.45
N TYR A 248 2.27 -1.24 1.83
CA TYR A 248 2.59 -1.02 3.24
C TYR A 248 1.49 -0.24 3.97
N SER A 249 0.86 0.73 3.31
CA SER A 249 -0.32 1.42 3.84
C SER A 249 -1.50 0.45 4.04
N ILE A 250 -1.73 -0.51 3.13
CA ILE A 250 -2.73 -1.58 3.31
C ILE A 250 -2.35 -2.49 4.48
N ASP A 251 -1.11 -2.95 4.55
CA ASP A 251 -0.63 -3.85 5.61
C ASP A 251 -0.75 -3.18 6.99
N ASN A 252 -0.32 -1.92 7.09
CA ASN A 252 -0.50 -1.09 8.28
C ASN A 252 -1.99 -1.00 8.65
N THR A 253 -2.84 -0.62 7.70
CA THR A 253 -4.29 -0.50 7.91
C THR A 253 -4.91 -1.79 8.44
N ILE A 254 -4.52 -2.95 7.92
CA ILE A 254 -4.97 -4.26 8.42
C ILE A 254 -4.55 -4.43 9.88
N ILE A 255 -3.30 -4.10 10.23
CA ILE A 255 -2.80 -4.17 11.61
C ILE A 255 -3.58 -3.21 12.53
N LEU A 256 -3.85 -1.98 12.08
CA LEU A 256 -4.65 -1.00 12.84
C LEU A 256 -6.06 -1.53 13.13
N MET A 257 -6.71 -2.13 12.13
CA MET A 257 -8.03 -2.76 12.26
C MET A 257 -8.01 -3.95 13.22
N GLU A 258 -6.96 -4.78 13.17
CA GLU A 258 -6.84 -5.95 14.05
C GLU A 258 -6.57 -5.55 15.52
N LEU A 259 -5.79 -4.49 15.74
CA LEU A 259 -5.47 -4.00 17.07
C LEU A 259 -6.54 -3.06 17.65
N GLY A 260 -7.36 -2.42 16.81
CA GLY A 260 -8.30 -1.38 17.24
C GLY A 260 -7.59 -0.14 17.80
N LEU A 261 -6.39 0.14 17.28
CA LEU A 261 -5.48 1.18 17.76
C LEU A 261 -4.83 1.89 16.57
N ILE A 262 -4.82 3.22 16.61
CA ILE A 262 -4.09 4.06 15.65
C ILE A 262 -2.87 4.65 16.37
N PRO A 263 -1.63 4.41 15.89
CA PRO A 263 -0.43 4.98 16.48
C PRO A 263 -0.36 6.50 16.23
N PRO A 264 0.42 7.23 17.04
CA PRO A 264 0.65 8.65 16.79
C PRO A 264 1.53 8.87 15.55
N ASN A 265 1.19 9.89 14.77
CA ASN A 265 2.04 10.53 13.79
C ASN A 265 3.19 11.26 14.51
N ILE A 266 4.37 10.63 14.51
CA ILE A 266 5.61 11.24 15.00
C ILE A 266 6.05 12.40 14.08
N ASN A 267 6.87 13.30 14.62
CA ASN A 267 7.40 14.49 13.94
C ASN A 267 6.36 15.54 13.50
N PHE A 268 5.11 15.42 13.95
CA PHE A 268 4.07 16.43 13.78
C PHE A 268 4.03 17.38 15.00
N ASN A 269 4.08 18.69 14.75
CA ASN A 269 3.93 19.73 15.76
C ASN A 269 2.72 20.61 15.50
N ARG A 270 2.51 21.03 14.25
CA ARG A 270 1.38 21.89 13.86
C ARG A 270 1.03 21.71 12.39
N PRO A 271 -0.26 21.81 12.03
CA PRO A 271 -0.69 21.75 10.64
C PRO A 271 -0.23 22.98 9.84
N PRO A 272 -0.30 22.94 8.50
CA PRO A 272 0.04 24.06 7.66
C PRO A 272 -0.86 25.28 7.89
N LYS A 273 -0.31 26.49 7.93
CA LYS A 273 -1.02 27.74 8.32
C LYS A 273 -2.20 28.12 7.42
N ASN A 274 -2.21 27.70 6.16
CA ASN A 274 -3.24 28.07 5.17
C ASN A 274 -4.24 26.94 4.91
N LEU A 275 -4.21 25.88 5.72
CA LEU A 275 -5.10 24.75 5.57
C LEU A 275 -6.46 25.06 6.21
N LYS A 276 -7.51 25.16 5.37
CA LYS A 276 -8.89 25.40 5.83
C LYS A 276 -9.39 24.33 6.80
N ALA A 277 -8.90 23.09 6.65
CA ALA A 277 -9.25 21.94 7.48
C ALA A 277 -9.15 22.16 9.01
N HIS A 278 -8.25 23.05 9.45
CA HIS A 278 -8.06 23.31 10.88
C HIS A 278 -8.97 24.42 11.43
N LEU A 279 -9.57 25.24 10.56
CA LEU A 279 -10.48 26.32 10.98
C LEU A 279 -11.85 25.79 11.40
N GLU A 280 -12.21 24.56 10.99
CA GLU A 280 -13.52 23.95 11.30
C GLU A 280 -13.43 22.67 12.15
N GLY A 281 -12.21 22.23 12.53
CA GLY A 281 -12.03 21.06 13.40
C GLY A 281 -12.60 19.76 12.83
N GLN A 282 -12.53 19.57 11.51
CA GLN A 282 -13.09 18.40 10.84
C GLN A 282 -12.06 17.28 10.65
N ILE A 283 -10.78 17.62 10.56
CA ILE A 283 -9.66 16.69 10.39
C ILE A 283 -8.67 16.82 11.54
N GLU A 284 -8.29 15.68 12.12
CA GLU A 284 -7.29 15.57 13.18
C GLU A 284 -6.16 14.64 12.74
N VAL A 285 -4.94 15.18 12.66
CA VAL A 285 -3.74 14.35 12.57
C VAL A 285 -3.56 13.63 13.91
N VAL A 286 -3.41 12.31 13.88
CA VAL A 286 -3.36 11.52 15.11
C VAL A 286 -2.04 11.77 15.84
N ILE A 287 -2.04 12.52 16.95
CA ILE A 287 -0.83 12.83 17.72
C ILE A 287 -0.64 11.99 18.98
N GLN A 288 -1.67 11.23 19.35
CA GLN A 288 -1.65 10.31 20.49
C GLN A 288 -2.25 8.97 20.05
N GLN A 289 -1.77 7.90 20.67
CA GLN A 289 -2.34 6.58 20.42
C GLN A 289 -3.85 6.61 20.71
N THR A 290 -4.64 6.34 19.68
CA THR A 290 -6.10 6.44 19.75
C THR A 290 -6.71 5.07 19.60
N SER A 291 -7.57 4.65 20.54
CA SER A 291 -8.39 3.47 20.34
C SER A 291 -9.60 3.80 19.48
N LEU A 292 -9.79 3.02 18.43
CA LEU A 292 -10.89 3.19 17.50
C LEU A 292 -11.29 1.81 16.97
N ILE A 293 -12.58 1.48 17.06
CA ILE A 293 -13.13 0.32 16.35
C ILE A 293 -13.33 0.79 14.91
N ILE A 294 -12.53 0.25 14.02
CA ILE A 294 -12.50 0.71 12.63
C ILE A 294 -13.12 -0.33 11.72
N ASP A 295 -14.34 -0.04 11.26
CA ASP A 295 -15.03 -0.90 10.31
C ASP A 295 -14.53 -0.69 8.88
N CYS A 296 -14.24 0.55 8.50
CA CYS A 296 -13.78 0.92 7.17
C CYS A 296 -12.63 1.94 7.26
N ILE A 297 -11.60 1.78 6.44
CA ILE A 297 -10.50 2.75 6.27
C ILE A 297 -10.39 3.09 4.80
N ASP A 298 -10.19 4.37 4.54
CA ASP A 298 -9.79 4.92 3.25
C ASP A 298 -8.25 5.02 3.22
N ILE A 299 -7.66 4.58 2.11
CA ILE A 299 -6.22 4.62 1.87
C ILE A 299 -5.94 5.29 0.54
N ASN A 300 -5.06 6.29 0.55
CA ASN A 300 -4.65 7.05 -0.62
C ASN A 300 -3.21 6.73 -1.06
N SER A 301 -2.96 6.75 -2.36
CA SER A 301 -1.60 6.63 -2.93
C SER A 301 -1.48 7.34 -4.26
N SER A 302 -0.53 8.28 -4.36
CA SER A 302 -0.29 9.07 -5.57
C SER A 302 1.12 8.89 -6.07
N GLY A 303 1.26 8.56 -7.36
CA GLY A 303 2.55 8.55 -8.03
C GLY A 303 2.99 9.97 -8.37
N PHE A 304 4.28 10.28 -8.24
CA PHE A 304 4.83 11.60 -8.57
C PHE A 304 4.54 12.07 -10.02
N GLY A 305 4.24 11.14 -10.94
CA GLY A 305 3.83 11.45 -12.31
C GLY A 305 2.33 11.71 -12.49
N GLY A 306 1.56 11.74 -11.40
CA GLY A 306 0.11 11.96 -11.41
C GLY A 306 -0.74 10.69 -11.54
N ALA A 307 -0.18 9.50 -11.33
CA ALA A 307 -0.95 8.25 -11.33
C ALA A 307 -1.53 8.00 -9.93
N ASN A 308 -2.81 8.25 -9.73
CA ASN A 308 -3.45 8.19 -8.41
C ASN A 308 -4.24 6.89 -8.23
N ALA A 309 -4.30 6.43 -6.98
CA ALA A 309 -5.08 5.27 -6.61
C ALA A 309 -5.65 5.40 -5.20
N HIS A 310 -6.85 4.84 -5.02
CA HIS A 310 -7.62 4.94 -3.79
C HIS A 310 -8.24 3.58 -3.45
N VAL A 311 -8.23 3.21 -2.17
CA VAL A 311 -8.75 1.94 -1.64
C VAL A 311 -9.72 2.22 -0.50
N LEU A 312 -10.88 1.57 -0.54
CA LEU A 312 -11.74 1.42 0.62
C LEU A 312 -11.63 0.00 1.16
N LEU A 313 -11.12 -0.13 2.38
CA LEU A 313 -10.86 -1.41 3.03
C LEU A 313 -11.81 -1.59 4.20
N LYS A 314 -12.47 -2.75 4.29
CA LYS A 314 -13.33 -3.15 5.40
C LYS A 314 -12.62 -4.13 6.31
N SER A 315 -12.72 -3.91 7.62
CA SER A 315 -12.27 -4.87 8.62
C SER A 315 -13.02 -6.20 8.49
N ASN A 316 -12.31 -7.31 8.70
CA ASN A 316 -12.90 -8.63 8.87
C ASN A 316 -12.73 -9.06 10.33
N PRO A 317 -13.68 -8.72 11.22
CA PRO A 317 -13.53 -8.99 12.65
C PRO A 317 -13.38 -10.50 12.89
N LYS A 318 -12.25 -10.89 13.49
CA LYS A 318 -12.00 -12.26 13.93
C LYS A 318 -12.86 -12.55 15.16
N ILE A 319 -14.14 -12.87 14.96
CA ILE A 319 -14.93 -13.49 16.03
C ILE A 319 -14.28 -14.84 16.30
N LYS A 320 -13.63 -15.00 17.47
CA LYS A 320 -13.21 -16.32 17.95
C LYS A 320 -14.47 -17.17 18.10
N LEU A 321 -14.76 -17.99 17.10
CA LEU A 321 -15.69 -19.09 17.22
C LEU A 321 -15.01 -20.15 18.09
N ASN A 322 -15.08 -19.99 19.42
CA ASN A 322 -14.62 -21.01 20.37
C ASN A 322 -15.35 -22.36 20.20
N ASN A 323 -16.37 -22.44 19.34
CA ASN A 323 -17.25 -23.59 19.18
C ASN A 323 -16.62 -24.81 18.46
N ARG A 324 -15.30 -24.87 18.26
CA ARG A 324 -14.62 -26.01 17.60
C ARG A 324 -13.22 -26.36 18.11
N LEU A 325 -12.65 -25.62 19.05
CA LEU A 325 -11.41 -26.07 19.67
C LEU A 325 -11.78 -27.13 20.73
N PRO A 326 -11.15 -28.31 20.73
CA PRO A 326 -11.33 -29.26 21.80
C PRO A 326 -10.97 -28.59 23.13
N ASP A 327 -11.90 -28.58 24.08
CA ASP A 327 -11.70 -28.09 25.45
C ASP A 327 -10.96 -29.17 26.28
N ASP A 328 -9.85 -29.65 25.73
CA ASP A 328 -9.02 -30.68 26.34
C ASP A 328 -7.58 -30.17 26.52
N ASP A 329 -6.92 -30.64 27.59
CA ASP A 329 -5.52 -30.30 27.90
C ASP A 329 -4.52 -31.16 27.11
N LEU A 330 -4.94 -31.81 26.01
CA LEU A 330 -4.06 -32.71 25.27
C LEU A 330 -3.15 -31.92 24.32
N PRO A 331 -1.87 -32.33 24.19
CA PRO A 331 -0.95 -31.70 23.26
C PRO A 331 -1.47 -31.82 21.82
N LYS A 332 -1.58 -30.68 21.12
CA LYS A 332 -1.98 -30.65 19.70
C LYS A 332 -0.75 -30.69 18.80
N PHE A 333 -0.76 -31.60 17.85
CA PHE A 333 0.31 -31.72 16.87
C PHE A 333 0.11 -30.69 15.76
N VAL A 334 1.01 -29.71 15.68
CA VAL A 334 1.09 -28.78 14.56
C VAL A 334 2.32 -29.15 13.73
N ALA A 335 2.12 -29.96 12.70
CA ALA A 335 3.19 -30.33 11.77
C ALA A 335 3.20 -29.38 10.57
N ILE A 336 4.32 -28.68 10.36
CA ILE A 336 4.60 -28.04 9.07
C ILE A 336 5.35 -29.07 8.24
N LEU A 337 4.62 -29.82 7.40
CA LEU A 337 5.23 -30.77 6.48
C LEU A 337 5.74 -30.01 5.25
N ARG A 338 7.05 -29.71 5.22
CA ARG A 338 7.74 -29.31 3.98
C ARG A 338 8.08 -30.56 3.19
N ARG A 339 7.52 -30.71 1.99
CA ARG A 339 8.00 -31.69 1.01
C ARG A 339 9.29 -31.10 0.43
N VAL A 340 10.43 -31.72 0.74
CA VAL A 340 11.75 -31.37 0.17
C VAL A 340 11.81 -31.83 -1.27
#